data_AF-A0A8I2G1X2-F1
#
_entry.id   AF-A0A8I2G1X2-F1
#
_cell.length_a   1.000
_cell.length_b   1.000
_cell.length_c   1.000
_cell.angle_alpha   90.00
_cell.angle_beta   90.00
_cell.angle_gamma   90.00
#
_symmetry.space_group_name_H-M   'P 1'
#
loop_
_entity.id
_entity.type
_entity.pdbx_description
1 polymer ?
#
loop_
_entity_poly.entity_id
_entity_poly.type
_entity_poly.pdbx_seq_one_letter_code
_entity_poly.pdbx_strand_id
1 'polypeptide(L)'
;MSNYIARYFEDMWLHIQAVADKISSGGYVHYIVGNSIFYNILIPVERLYKDMLESAGFSDVAIHTIRKRNSKKALYEFDVTGLKK
;
A
#
# COMPACT_ATOMS: atom_id res chain seq x y z
N MET A 1 -11.00 -20.32 0.90
CA MET A 1 -11.10 -19.02 1.61
C MET A 1 -9.80 -18.21 1.63
N SER A 2 -8.63 -18.80 1.39
CA SER A 2 -7.31 -18.12 1.33
C SER A 2 -7.09 -17.22 0.10
N ASN A 3 -8.00 -17.24 -0.89
CA ASN A 3 -7.77 -16.59 -2.19
C ASN A 3 -8.21 -15.13 -2.26
N TYR A 4 -8.96 -14.61 -1.28
CA TYR A 4 -9.46 -13.23 -1.36
C TYR A 4 -8.35 -12.19 -1.07
N ILE A 5 -7.38 -12.54 -0.22
CA ILE A 5 -6.24 -11.66 0.09
C ILE A 5 -5.35 -11.53 -1.15
N ALA A 6 -5.01 -12.66 -1.77
CA ALA A 6 -4.27 -12.67 -3.03
C ALA A 6 -5.03 -11.88 -4.11
N ARG A 7 -6.35 -12.12 -4.24
CA ARG A 7 -7.18 -11.39 -5.20
C ARG A 7 -7.21 -9.89 -4.93
N TYR A 8 -7.31 -9.48 -3.67
CA TYR A 8 -7.24 -8.07 -3.30
C TYR A 8 -5.93 -7.43 -3.74
N PHE A 9 -4.78 -8.08 -3.48
CA PHE A 9 -3.49 -7.53 -3.89
C PHE A 9 -3.28 -7.55 -5.40
N GLU A 10 -3.84 -8.53 -6.11
CA GLU A 10 -3.88 -8.54 -7.58
C GLU A 10 -4.68 -7.34 -8.12
N ASP A 11 -5.90 -7.12 -7.61
CA ASP A 11 -6.74 -6.01 -8.02
C ASP A 11 -6.07 -4.65 -7.68
N MET A 12 -5.40 -4.56 -6.52
CA MET A 12 -4.64 -3.36 -6.15
C MET A 12 -3.40 -3.13 -7.00
N TRP A 13 -2.73 -4.19 -7.44
CA TRP A 13 -1.61 -4.09 -8.37
C TRP A 13 -2.06 -3.51 -9.71
N LEU A 14 -3.14 -4.06 -10.28
CA LEU A 14 -3.74 -3.54 -11.52
C LEU A 14 -4.18 -2.08 -11.37
N HIS A 15 -4.76 -1.72 -10.21
CA HIS A 15 -5.12 -0.34 -9.91
C HIS A 15 -3.89 0.59 -9.88
N ILE A 16 -2.82 0.21 -9.18
CA ILE A 16 -1.59 1.01 -9.07
C ILE A 16 -0.95 1.20 -10.44
N GLN A 17 -0.89 0.17 -11.29
CA GLN A 17 -0.39 0.30 -12.65
C GLN A 17 -1.22 1.30 -13.47
N ALA A 18 -2.55 1.18 -13.42
CA ALA A 18 -3.43 2.11 -14.11
C ALA A 18 -3.27 3.56 -13.61
N VAL A 19 -3.01 3.77 -12.32
CA VAL A 19 -2.71 5.10 -11.75
C VAL A 19 -1.34 5.60 -12.23
N ALA A 20 -0.32 4.75 -12.24
CA ALA A 20 1.03 5.09 -12.67
C ALA A 20 1.08 5.58 -14.12
N ASP A 21 0.16 5.10 -14.97
CA ASP A 21 0.02 5.50 -16.37
C ASP A 21 -0.68 6.86 -16.57
N LYS A 22 -1.39 7.36 -15.55
CA LYS A 22 -2.16 8.61 -15.62
C LYS A 22 -1.51 9.78 -14.90
N ILE A 23 -0.62 9.50 -13.96
CA ILE A 23 0.09 10.55 -13.23
C ILE A 23 1.22 11.11 -14.10
N SER A 24 1.26 12.44 -14.18
CA SER A 24 2.34 13.15 -14.87
C SER A 24 3.63 13.10 -14.06
N SER A 25 4.78 13.18 -14.73
CA SER A 25 6.09 13.36 -14.08
C SER A 25 6.04 14.53 -13.08
N GLY A 26 6.61 14.32 -11.90
CA GLY A 26 6.55 15.23 -10.75
C GLY A 26 5.31 15.07 -9.87
N GLY A 27 4.34 14.24 -10.25
CA GLY A 27 3.15 13.97 -9.48
C GLY A 27 3.38 13.01 -8.31
N TYR A 28 2.62 13.17 -7.23
CA TYR A 28 2.70 12.33 -6.04
C TYR A 28 1.44 11.46 -5.87
N VAL A 29 1.63 10.26 -5.36
CA VAL A 29 0.57 9.41 -4.80
C VAL A 29 0.69 9.31 -3.29
N HIS A 30 -0.45 9.19 -2.63
CA HIS A 30 -0.57 8.95 -1.20
C HIS A 30 -1.64 7.88 -0.98
N TYR A 31 -1.24 6.70 -0.52
CA TYR A 31 -2.14 5.60 -0.18
C TYR A 31 -2.23 5.45 1.34
N ILE A 32 -3.38 5.83 1.88
CA ILE A 32 -3.67 5.66 3.31
C ILE A 32 -4.17 4.24 3.56
N VAL A 33 -3.30 3.40 4.13
CA VAL A 33 -3.58 1.96 4.34
C VAL A 33 -3.34 1.55 5.78
N GLY A 34 -4.14 0.60 6.25
CA GLY A 34 -3.91 -0.06 7.53
C GLY A 34 -3.32 -1.44 7.33
N ASN A 35 -2.37 -1.83 8.17
CA ASN A 35 -1.99 -3.23 8.26
C ASN A 35 -3.18 -4.07 8.77
N SER A 36 -3.12 -5.37 8.55
CA SER A 36 -4.22 -6.29 8.87
C SER A 36 -3.71 -7.54 9.58
N ILE A 37 -4.57 -8.19 10.37
CA ILE A 37 -4.29 -9.51 10.94
C ILE A 37 -5.29 -10.49 10.36
N PHE A 38 -4.80 -11.59 9.79
CA PHE A 38 -5.61 -12.66 9.24
C PHE A 38 -5.13 -14.00 9.78
N TYR A 39 -6.04 -14.78 10.40
CA TYR A 39 -5.68 -16.01 11.13
C TYR A 39 -4.44 -15.84 12.02
N ASN A 40 -4.40 -14.74 12.81
CA ASN A 40 -3.29 -14.36 13.70
C ASN A 40 -1.95 -14.02 13.01
N ILE A 41 -1.91 -13.99 11.67
CA ILE A 41 -0.74 -13.55 10.90
C ILE A 41 -0.88 -12.07 10.60
N LEU A 42 0.16 -11.28 10.90
CA LEU A 42 0.24 -9.88 10.50
C LEU A 42 0.53 -9.78 9.00
N ILE A 43 -0.33 -9.05 8.30
CA ILE A 43 -0.17 -8.70 6.89
C ILE A 43 0.34 -7.25 6.85
N PRO A 44 1.62 -7.02 6.48
CA PRO A 44 2.19 -5.68 6.37
C PRO A 44 1.77 -5.03 5.05
N VAL A 45 0.50 -4.60 4.99
CA VAL A 45 -0.11 -3.99 3.80
C VAL A 45 0.71 -2.81 3.29
N GLU A 46 1.23 -2.00 4.20
CA GLU A 46 2.07 -0.83 3.90
C GLU A 46 3.34 -1.18 3.13
N ARG A 47 3.94 -2.35 3.41
CA ARG A 47 5.13 -2.82 2.71
C ARG A 47 4.79 -3.34 1.32
N LEU A 48 3.69 -4.08 1.20
CA LEU A 48 3.21 -4.57 -0.09
C LEU A 48 2.88 -3.41 -1.04
N TYR A 49 2.24 -2.34 -0.53
CA TYR A 49 1.98 -1.14 -1.31
C TYR A 49 3.27 -0.43 -1.71
N LYS A 50 4.26 -0.34 -0.81
CA LYS A 50 5.57 0.21 -1.14
C LYS A 50 6.21 -0.58 -2.29
N ASP A 51 6.27 -1.91 -2.19
CA ASP A 51 6.88 -2.77 -3.21
C ASP A 51 6.14 -2.62 -4.57
N MET A 52 4.81 -2.50 -4.54
CA MET A 52 4.02 -2.23 -5.74
C MET A 52 4.35 -0.86 -6.34
N LEU A 53 4.42 0.21 -5.55
CA LEU A 53 4.76 1.54 -6.06
C LEU A 53 6.16 1.56 -6.69
N GLU A 54 7.15 0.97 -6.03
CA GLU A 54 8.51 0.85 -6.58
C GLU A 54 8.50 0.06 -7.90
N SER A 55 7.76 -1.05 -7.95
CA SER A 55 7.62 -1.88 -9.16
C SER A 55 6.87 -1.19 -10.30
N ALA A 56 5.94 -0.28 -9.98
CA ALA A 56 5.20 0.53 -10.94
C ALA A 56 5.98 1.77 -11.44
N GLY A 57 7.23 1.94 -11.01
CA GLY A 57 8.12 3.01 -11.46
C GLY A 57 7.96 4.31 -10.70
N PHE A 58 7.30 4.30 -9.53
CA PHE A 58 7.40 5.41 -8.59
C PHE A 58 8.78 5.38 -7.90
N SER A 59 9.21 6.55 -7.48
CA SER A 59 10.47 6.76 -6.77
C SER A 59 10.22 7.46 -5.44
N ASP A 60 11.26 7.54 -4.61
CA ASP A 60 11.21 8.14 -3.27
C ASP A 60 10.04 7.59 -2.43
N VAL A 61 9.77 6.29 -2.61
CA VAL A 61 8.63 5.62 -2.00
C VAL A 61 8.86 5.47 -0.50
N ALA A 62 7.99 6.07 0.30
CA ALA A 62 8.12 6.12 1.75
C ALA A 62 6.87 5.58 2.46
N ILE A 63 7.05 5.12 3.70
CA ILE A 63 5.98 4.67 4.57
C ILE A 63 6.01 5.55 5.82
N HIS A 64 4.94 6.29 6.06
CA HIS A 64 4.79 7.13 7.24
C HIS A 64 3.69 6.58 8.15
N THR A 65 4.05 6.22 9.38
CA THR A 65 3.05 5.81 10.38
C THR A 65 2.23 7.01 10.81
N ILE A 66 0.92 6.96 10.60
CA ILE A 66 -0.03 8.04 10.96
C ILE A 66 -0.44 7.89 12.42
N ARG A 67 -1.04 6.74 12.76
CA ARG A 67 -1.57 6.48 14.10
C ARG A 67 -1.76 5.01 14.37
N LYS A 68 -1.87 4.67 15.67
CA LYS A 68 -2.30 3.35 16.13
C LYS A 68 -3.82 3.22 16.05
N ARG A 69 -4.33 2.05 15.68
CA ARG A 69 -5.78 1.76 15.67
C ARG A 69 -6.25 1.33 17.06
N ASN A 70 -7.39 1.86 17.51
CA ASN A 70 -7.90 1.67 18.88
C ASN A 70 -8.40 0.25 19.21
N SER A 71 -8.55 -0.63 18.21
CA SER A 71 -9.32 -1.86 18.36
C SER A 71 -8.49 -3.13 18.63
N LYS A 72 -7.19 -3.19 18.30
CA LYS A 72 -6.34 -4.38 18.53
C LYS A 72 -4.86 -4.03 18.70
N LYS A 73 -4.11 -4.83 19.48
CA LYS A 73 -2.64 -4.72 19.60
C LYS A 73 -2.00 -4.89 18.21
N ALA A 74 -0.98 -4.08 17.89
CA ALA A 74 -0.18 -4.11 16.66
C ALA A 74 -0.80 -3.61 15.34
N LEU A 75 -2.00 -2.98 15.37
CA LEU A 75 -2.58 -2.37 14.16
C LEU A 75 -2.34 -0.86 14.07
N TYR A 76 -1.96 -0.40 12.89
CA TYR A 76 -1.60 0.98 12.59
C TYR A 76 -2.18 1.40 11.23
N GLU A 77 -2.29 2.71 11.04
CA GLU A 77 -2.55 3.33 9.73
C GLU A 77 -1.27 4.01 9.26
N PHE A 78 -1.03 3.92 7.95
CA PHE A 78 0.16 4.41 7.28
C PHE A 78 -0.23 5.24 6.06
N ASP A 79 0.59 6.24 5.75
CA ASP A 79 0.61 6.90 4.45
C ASP A 79 1.78 6.32 3.65
N VAL A 80 1.48 5.63 2.56
CA VAL A 80 2.49 5.13 1.62
C VAL A 80 2.53 6.06 0.43
N THR A 81 3.66 6.73 0.25
CA THR A 81 3.83 7.79 -0.74
C THR A 81 4.73 7.35 -1.88
N GLY A 82 4.61 7.98 -3.05
CA GLY A 82 5.50 7.75 -4.18
C GLY A 82 5.49 8.92 -5.16
N LEU A 83 6.66 9.24 -5.71
CA LEU A 83 6.86 10.28 -6.72
C LEU A 83 6.95 9.66 -8.11
N LYS A 84 6.09 10.09 -9.02
CA LYS A 84 6.20 9.76 -10.45
C LYS A 84 7.37 10.55 -11.04
N LYS A 85 8.41 9.83 -11.48
CA LYS A 85 9.50 10.41 -12.26
C LYS A 85 9.13 10.62 -13.73
#